data_AF-A0ABC9WXG6-F1
#
_entry.id   AF-A0ABC9WXG6-F1
#
_cell.length_a   1.000
_cell.length_b   1.000
_cell.length_c   1.000
_cell.angle_alpha   90.00
_cell.angle_beta   90.00
_cell.angle_gamma   90.00
#
_symmetry.space_group_name_H-M   'P 1'
#
loop_
_entity.id
_entity.type
_entity.pdbx_description
1 polymer ?
#
loop_
_entity_poly.entity_id
_entity_poly.type
_entity_poly.pdbx_seq_one_letter_code
_entity_poly.pdbx_strand_id
1 'polypeptide(L)'
;MKHAKALPLASSNNFHNYRLGREWIESSPEEKDLGVLIDEKLNMSRQCALAAQKANCVLGCIKRSVTNRSRDVILPLYSALVRPHLEYCIQLWGSQYKKDMELLEQVQRRATKLTRGLEHLSYEDRLIVQPGEKAAPGRSNCGLPVPEGGLQER
;
A
#
# COMPACT_ATOMS: atom_id res chain seq x y z
N MET A 1 -3.76 -29.38 -12.05
CA MET A 1 -4.35 -28.34 -11.19
C MET A 1 -3.75 -28.47 -9.80
N LYS A 2 -2.71 -27.69 -9.48
CA LYS A 2 -2.15 -27.61 -8.12
C LYS A 2 -2.75 -26.34 -7.49
N HIS A 3 -3.98 -26.40 -7.00
CA HIS A 3 -4.74 -25.17 -6.69
C HIS A 3 -4.99 -24.88 -5.22
N ALA A 4 -4.57 -25.75 -4.30
CA ALA A 4 -4.73 -25.48 -2.88
C ALA A 4 -3.50 -25.93 -2.11
N LYS A 5 -2.93 -25.01 -1.35
CA LYS A 5 -1.93 -25.29 -0.30
C LYS A 5 -2.48 -24.84 1.03
N ALA A 6 -2.08 -25.53 2.10
CA ALA A 6 -2.45 -25.15 3.46
C ALA A 6 -1.41 -24.16 3.99
N LEU A 7 -1.87 -23.00 4.49
CA LEU A 7 -1.03 -22.03 5.19
C LEU A 7 -1.29 -22.15 6.70
N PRO A 8 -0.35 -22.67 7.51
CA PRO A 8 -0.53 -22.78 8.96
C PRO A 8 -0.40 -21.39 9.60
N LEU A 9 -1.50 -20.81 10.09
CA LEU A 9 -1.50 -19.45 10.65
C LEU A 9 -1.26 -19.39 12.17
N ALA A 10 -1.28 -20.52 12.88
CA ALA A 10 -1.16 -20.56 14.34
C ALA A 10 0.24 -20.98 14.79
N SER A 11 0.81 -20.25 15.75
CA SER A 11 2.12 -20.55 16.36
C SER A 11 2.19 -21.93 17.04
N SER A 12 1.05 -22.52 17.40
CA SER A 12 0.92 -23.84 18.02
C SER A 12 0.43 -24.92 17.05
N ASN A 13 0.29 -24.62 15.76
CA ASN A 13 -0.12 -25.63 14.78
C ASN A 13 1.01 -26.63 14.54
N ASN A 14 0.85 -27.82 15.12
CA ASN A 14 1.65 -29.00 14.79
C ASN A 14 1.27 -29.46 13.36
N PHE A 15 1.81 -28.81 12.32
CA PHE A 15 1.75 -29.20 10.89
C PHE A 15 0.72 -30.29 10.57
N HIS A 16 -0.56 -29.95 10.72
CA HIS A 16 -1.61 -30.94 10.56
C HIS A 16 -1.75 -31.28 9.08
N ASN A 17 -1.83 -32.58 8.78
CA ASN A 17 -2.04 -33.05 7.42
C ASN A 17 -3.51 -32.82 7.04
N TYR A 18 -3.75 -31.90 6.11
CA TYR A 18 -5.08 -31.63 5.57
C TYR A 18 -5.32 -32.50 4.34
N ARG A 19 -6.54 -33.01 4.18
CA ARG A 19 -6.94 -33.80 3.01
C ARG A 19 -8.16 -33.16 2.37
N LEU A 20 -8.08 -32.85 1.08
CA LEU A 20 -9.22 -32.40 0.29
C LEU A 20 -9.70 -33.56 -0.59
N GLY A 21 -10.84 -34.13 -0.26
CA GLY A 21 -11.32 -35.35 -0.89
C GLY A 21 -10.37 -36.54 -0.65
N ARG A 22 -9.73 -37.04 -1.73
CA ARG A 22 -8.75 -38.14 -1.69
C ARG A 22 -7.28 -37.67 -1.75
N GLU A 23 -7.03 -36.38 -1.90
CA GLU A 23 -5.67 -35.83 -2.05
C GLU A 23 -5.21 -35.11 -0.78
N TRP A 24 -3.96 -35.34 -0.40
CA TRP A 24 -3.30 -34.61 0.69
C TRP A 24 -2.91 -33.21 0.22
N ILE A 25 -3.18 -32.19 1.03
CA ILE A 25 -2.82 -30.81 0.77
C ILE A 25 -1.39 -30.58 1.28
N GLU A 26 -0.52 -30.11 0.39
CA GLU A 26 0.82 -29.67 0.77
C GLU A 26 0.73 -28.38 1.61
N SER A 27 1.46 -28.35 2.73
CA SER A 27 1.63 -27.11 3.49
C SER A 27 2.68 -26.21 2.84
N SER A 28 2.44 -24.90 2.83
CA SER A 28 3.42 -23.92 2.38
C SER A 28 3.54 -22.80 3.40
N PRO A 29 4.74 -22.25 3.64
CA PRO A 29 4.91 -21.11 4.56
C PRO A 29 4.40 -19.79 3.95
N GLU A 30 4.11 -19.77 2.65
CA GLU A 30 3.58 -18.62 1.94
C GLU A 30 2.57 -19.07 0.88
N GLU A 31 1.46 -18.37 0.77
CA GLU A 31 0.46 -18.61 -0.25
C GLU A 31 0.05 -17.30 -0.91
N LYS A 32 -0.20 -17.37 -2.23
CA LYS A 32 -0.65 -16.22 -3.00
C LYS A 32 -2.11 -16.40 -3.37
N ASP A 33 -2.97 -15.59 -2.79
CA ASP A 33 -4.41 -15.59 -3.07
C ASP A 33 -4.87 -14.23 -3.62
N LEU A 34 -5.69 -14.27 -4.68
CA LEU A 34 -6.17 -13.09 -5.41
C LEU A 34 -5.08 -12.04 -5.75
N GLY A 35 -3.82 -12.48 -5.92
CA GLY A 35 -2.70 -11.59 -6.22
C GLY A 35 -1.93 -11.05 -5.00
N VAL A 36 -2.39 -11.33 -3.78
CA VAL A 36 -1.77 -10.93 -2.51
C VAL A 36 -1.00 -12.10 -1.93
N LEU A 37 0.26 -11.87 -1.55
CA LEU A 37 1.07 -12.86 -0.85
C LEU A 37 0.79 -12.78 0.65
N ILE A 38 0.47 -13.92 1.26
CA ILE A 38 0.23 -14.08 2.70
C ILE A 38 1.25 -15.08 3.21
N ASP A 39 2.03 -14.69 4.22
CA ASP A 39 2.95 -15.59 4.91
C ASP A 39 2.32 -16.18 6.18
N GLU A 40 2.91 -17.25 6.69
CA GLU A 40 2.47 -17.97 7.89
C GLU A 40 2.40 -17.08 9.15
N LYS A 41 3.15 -15.96 9.17
CA LYS A 41 3.22 -15.01 10.29
C LYS A 41 2.32 -13.79 10.07
N LEU A 42 1.57 -13.76 8.98
CA LEU A 42 0.78 -12.62 8.52
C LEU A 42 1.60 -11.32 8.38
N ASN A 43 2.89 -11.44 8.08
CA ASN A 43 3.76 -10.30 7.86
C ASN A 43 3.64 -9.81 6.40
N MET A 44 3.19 -8.56 6.27
CA MET A 44 2.91 -7.95 4.97
C MET A 44 4.13 -7.30 4.32
N SER A 45 5.30 -7.29 4.97
CA SER A 45 6.52 -6.68 4.42
C SER A 45 6.90 -7.25 3.06
N ARG A 46 6.76 -8.58 2.87
CA ARG A 46 7.09 -9.21 1.59
C ARG A 46 6.12 -8.80 0.48
N GLN A 47 4.83 -8.72 0.78
CA GLN A 47 3.83 -8.19 -0.15
C GLN A 47 4.11 -6.72 -0.50
N CYS A 48 4.45 -5.88 0.48
CA CYS A 48 4.81 -4.48 0.27
C CYS A 48 6.02 -4.35 -0.68
N ALA A 49 7.06 -5.16 -0.47
CA ALA A 49 8.23 -5.17 -1.33
C ALA A 49 7.90 -5.56 -2.78
N LEU A 50 7.05 -6.58 -2.97
CA LEU A 50 6.59 -7.00 -4.29
C LEU A 50 5.73 -5.93 -4.98
N ALA A 51 4.83 -5.29 -4.24
CA ALA A 51 4.02 -4.18 -4.73
C ALA A 51 4.91 -3.00 -5.18
N ALA A 52 5.85 -2.58 -4.33
CA ALA A 52 6.80 -1.53 -4.64
C ALA A 52 7.69 -1.88 -5.83
N GLN A 53 8.14 -3.13 -5.97
CA GLN A 53 8.94 -3.57 -7.11
C GLN A 53 8.16 -3.46 -8.43
N LYS A 54 6.92 -3.96 -8.46
CA LYS A 54 6.06 -3.85 -9.66
C LYS A 54 5.78 -2.40 -10.01
N ALA A 55 5.43 -1.58 -9.02
CA ALA A 55 5.16 -0.16 -9.21
C ALA A 55 6.40 0.59 -9.73
N ASN A 56 7.59 0.30 -9.19
CA ASN A 56 8.85 0.85 -9.69
C ASN A 56 9.18 0.40 -11.13
N CYS A 57 8.89 -0.85 -11.48
CA CYS A 57 9.08 -1.35 -12.85
C CYS A 57 8.23 -0.54 -13.84
N VAL A 58 6.93 -0.39 -13.55
CA VAL A 58 6.00 0.41 -14.35
C VAL A 58 6.44 1.87 -14.42
N LEU A 59 6.79 2.46 -13.28
CA LEU A 59 7.30 3.83 -13.24
C LEU A 59 8.59 4.00 -14.06
N GLY A 60 9.48 3.02 -14.04
CA GLY A 60 10.67 2.97 -14.87
C GLY A 60 10.34 2.91 -16.37
N CYS A 61 9.28 2.19 -16.75
CA CYS A 61 8.77 2.18 -18.12
C CYS A 61 8.23 3.55 -18.53
N ILE A 62 7.39 4.19 -17.71
CA ILE A 62 6.88 5.56 -17.95
C ILE A 62 8.06 6.54 -18.09
N LYS A 63 9.07 6.41 -17.23
CA LYS A 63 10.29 7.21 -17.29
C LYS A 63 11.09 6.97 -18.58
N ARG A 64 11.02 5.82 -19.22
CA ARG A 64 11.75 5.60 -20.49
C ARG A 64 10.93 5.95 -21.74
N SER A 65 9.61 5.73 -21.72
CA SER A 65 8.77 5.85 -22.91
C SER A 65 8.16 7.23 -23.12
N VAL A 66 7.91 7.99 -22.06
CA VAL A 66 7.20 9.27 -22.16
C VAL A 66 8.21 10.41 -22.24
N THR A 67 8.26 11.17 -23.34
CA THR A 67 9.17 12.34 -23.43
C THR A 67 8.58 13.57 -22.75
N ASN A 68 7.25 13.75 -22.81
CA ASN A 68 6.54 14.86 -22.18
C ASN A 68 6.35 14.62 -20.67
N ARG A 69 7.05 15.42 -19.86
CA ARG A 69 7.02 15.34 -18.38
C ARG A 69 6.04 16.31 -17.72
N SER A 70 5.10 16.88 -18.47
CA SER A 70 4.07 17.74 -17.89
C SER A 70 3.21 17.00 -16.87
N ARG A 71 2.71 17.74 -15.88
CA ARG A 71 1.81 17.24 -14.83
C ARG A 71 0.59 16.54 -15.43
N ASP A 72 0.03 17.10 -16.49
CA ASP A 72 -1.18 16.60 -17.16
C ASP A 72 -0.96 15.27 -17.89
N VAL A 73 0.30 14.88 -18.13
CA VAL A 73 0.66 13.58 -18.71
C VAL A 73 1.11 12.60 -17.63
N ILE A 74 1.98 13.02 -16.72
CA ILE A 74 2.55 12.12 -15.71
C ILE A 74 1.52 11.71 -14.65
N LEU A 75 0.64 12.61 -14.21
CA LEU A 75 -0.32 12.30 -13.16
C LEU A 75 -1.37 11.26 -13.58
N PRO A 76 -1.99 11.35 -14.78
CA PRO A 76 -2.90 10.30 -15.23
C PRO A 76 -2.20 8.94 -15.38
N LEU A 77 -0.97 8.93 -15.89
CA LEU A 77 -0.20 7.68 -16.06
C LEU A 77 0.16 7.04 -14.72
N TYR A 78 0.59 7.84 -13.74
CA TYR A 78 0.82 7.34 -12.38
C TYR A 78 -0.47 6.76 -11.79
N SER A 79 -1.57 7.50 -11.87
CA SER A 79 -2.85 7.10 -11.29
C SER A 79 -3.42 5.85 -11.94
N ALA A 80 -3.27 5.67 -13.26
CA ALA A 80 -3.80 4.53 -13.98
C ALA A 80 -2.91 3.28 -13.92
N LEU A 81 -1.59 3.44 -13.85
CA LEU A 81 -0.65 2.31 -14.03
C LEU A 81 0.14 1.97 -12.77
N VAL A 82 0.50 2.95 -11.95
CA VAL A 82 1.38 2.75 -10.78
C VAL A 82 0.54 2.60 -9.51
N ARG A 83 -0.42 3.51 -9.30
CA ARG A 83 -1.28 3.54 -8.11
C ARG A 83 -2.05 2.24 -7.86
N PRO A 84 -2.61 1.54 -8.86
CA PRO A 84 -3.29 0.26 -8.60
C PRO A 84 -2.37 -0.80 -7.97
N HIS A 85 -1.07 -0.81 -8.31
CA HIS A 85 -0.13 -1.74 -7.70
C HIS A 85 0.16 -1.44 -6.22
N LEU A 86 0.01 -0.18 -5.80
CA LEU A 86 0.24 0.26 -4.42
C LEU A 86 -1.02 0.18 -3.55
N GLU A 87 -2.22 0.32 -4.12
CA GLU A 87 -3.46 0.40 -3.35
C GLU A 87 -4.34 -0.87 -3.45
N TYR A 88 -4.08 -1.75 -4.41
CA TYR A 88 -4.86 -2.97 -4.59
C TYR A 88 -4.86 -3.82 -3.31
N CYS A 89 -6.04 -4.15 -2.79
CA CYS A 89 -6.23 -4.91 -1.55
C CYS A 89 -5.52 -4.33 -0.32
N ILE A 90 -5.34 -3.00 -0.24
CA ILE A 90 -4.67 -2.37 0.92
C ILE A 90 -5.36 -2.67 2.26
N GLN A 91 -6.67 -2.91 2.28
CA GLN A 91 -7.38 -3.33 3.50
C GLN A 91 -6.89 -4.69 4.03
N LEU A 92 -6.39 -5.56 3.14
CA LEU A 92 -5.91 -6.89 3.48
C LEU A 92 -4.47 -6.88 3.96
N TRP A 93 -3.59 -6.08 3.33
CA TRP A 93 -2.15 -6.09 3.63
C TRP A 93 -1.61 -4.77 4.18
N GLY A 94 -2.49 -3.83 4.53
CA GLY A 94 -2.12 -2.50 5.04
C GLY A 94 -0.98 -2.60 6.04
N SER A 95 0.15 -1.96 5.71
CA SER A 95 1.37 -2.17 6.48
C SER A 95 1.21 -1.68 7.91
N GLN A 96 1.52 -2.56 8.86
CA GLN A 96 1.66 -2.22 10.27
C GLN A 96 3.02 -1.60 10.58
N TYR A 97 4.01 -1.79 9.69
CA TYR A 97 5.38 -1.35 9.89
C TYR A 97 5.70 -0.09 9.10
N LYS A 98 6.27 0.90 9.80
CA LYS A 98 6.73 2.17 9.22
C LYS A 98 7.68 1.97 8.04
N LYS A 99 8.61 1.03 8.14
CA LYS A 99 9.58 0.69 7.07
C LYS A 99 8.90 0.35 5.73
N ASP A 100 7.76 -0.33 5.76
CA ASP A 100 7.09 -0.76 4.54
C ASP A 100 6.21 0.37 3.98
N MET A 101 5.66 1.23 4.85
CA MET A 101 5.03 2.48 4.41
C MET A 101 6.04 3.39 3.70
N GLU A 102 7.23 3.57 4.29
CA GLU A 102 8.32 4.35 3.68
C GLU A 102 8.74 3.79 2.32
N LEU A 103 8.74 2.46 2.16
CA LEU A 103 9.04 1.81 0.89
C LEU A 103 8.01 2.15 -0.19
N LEU A 104 6.71 2.15 0.15
CA LEU A 104 5.64 2.51 -0.78
C LEU A 104 5.67 4.00 -1.11
N GLU A 105 5.86 4.86 -0.10
CA GLU A 105 6.04 6.30 -0.28
C GLU A 105 7.23 6.63 -1.17
N GLN A 106 8.30 5.83 -1.13
CA GLN A 106 9.45 6.04 -2.01
C GLN A 106 9.06 5.94 -3.49
N VAL A 107 8.09 5.09 -3.85
CA VAL A 107 7.57 5.01 -5.22
C VAL A 107 6.84 6.31 -5.59
N GLN A 108 5.98 6.81 -4.70
CA GLN A 108 5.28 8.08 -4.90
C GLN A 108 6.25 9.25 -5.02
N ARG A 109 7.27 9.33 -4.16
CA ARG A 109 8.37 10.32 -4.21
C ARG A 109 9.09 10.30 -5.54
N ARG A 110 9.36 9.12 -6.11
CA ARG A 110 10.01 8.98 -7.42
C ARG A 110 9.07 9.43 -8.55
N ALA A 111 7.79 9.11 -8.46
CA ALA A 111 6.80 9.54 -9.45
C ALA A 111 6.65 11.07 -9.45
N THR A 112 6.58 11.70 -8.27
CA THR A 112 6.45 13.17 -8.18
C THR A 112 7.69 13.90 -8.67
N LYS A 113 8.89 13.31 -8.53
CA LYS A 113 10.14 13.85 -9.14
C LYS A 113 10.14 13.79 -10.66
N LEU A 114 9.31 12.93 -11.28
CA LEU A 114 9.27 12.79 -12.73
C LEU A 114 8.52 13.96 -13.40
N THR A 115 7.70 14.69 -12.64
CA THR A 115 6.88 15.79 -13.15
C THR A 115 7.70 17.08 -13.26
N ARG A 116 7.78 17.63 -14.47
CA ARG A 116 8.48 18.88 -14.75
C ARG A 116 7.91 20.03 -13.91
N GLY A 117 8.78 20.83 -13.32
CA GLY A 117 8.40 21.95 -12.45
C GLY A 117 8.15 21.57 -10.99
N LEU A 118 8.09 20.26 -10.68
CA LEU A 118 8.03 19.77 -9.30
C LEU A 118 9.40 19.27 -8.80
N GLU A 119 10.37 19.07 -9.68
CA GLU A 119 11.66 18.41 -9.40
C GLU A 119 12.43 18.96 -8.19
N HIS A 120 12.40 20.28 -7.99
CA HIS A 120 13.14 20.98 -6.93
C HIS A 120 12.34 21.21 -5.65
N LEU A 121 11.04 20.92 -5.66
CA LEU A 121 10.17 21.12 -4.51
C LEU A 121 10.43 20.04 -3.45
N SER A 122 10.15 20.38 -2.19
CA SER A 122 10.17 19.39 -1.11
C SER A 122 9.13 18.28 -1.38
N TYR A 123 9.22 17.15 -0.68
CA TYR A 123 8.20 16.11 -0.86
C TYR A 123 6.81 16.58 -0.46
N GLU A 124 6.71 17.28 0.68
CA GLU A 124 5.46 17.81 1.21
C GLU A 124 4.81 18.79 0.22
N ASP A 125 5.58 19.71 -0.35
CA ASP A 125 5.07 20.68 -1.32
C ASP A 125 4.55 20.00 -2.60
N ARG A 126 5.22 18.92 -3.03
CA ARG A 126 4.80 18.15 -4.22
C ARG A 126 3.52 17.37 -3.98
N LEU A 127 3.27 16.94 -2.74
CA LEU A 127 2.08 16.22 -2.35
C LEU A 127 0.85 17.14 -2.46
N ILE A 128 0.98 18.37 -1.92
CA ILE A 128 -0.07 19.41 -1.98
C ILE A 128 -0.40 19.80 -3.44
N VAL A 129 0.60 19.77 -4.32
CA VAL A 129 0.46 20.10 -5.74
C VAL A 129 -0.08 18.92 -6.57
N GLN A 130 -0.62 17.84 -6.01
CA GLN A 130 -1.36 16.84 -6.78
C GLN A 130 -2.88 17.10 -6.70
N PRO A 131 -3.56 17.51 -7.80
CA PRO A 131 -5.00 17.72 -7.79
C PRO A 131 -5.66 16.35 -7.96
N GLY A 132 -5.75 15.63 -6.86
CA GLY A 132 -6.26 14.26 -6.78
C GLY A 132 -6.44 13.82 -5.33
N GLU A 133 -5.74 14.46 -4.40
CA GLU A 133 -6.00 14.42 -2.96
C GLU A 133 -6.81 15.66 -2.53
N LYS A 134 -7.93 15.94 -3.20
CA LYS A 134 -8.95 16.73 -2.50
C LYS A 134 -9.55 15.81 -1.46
N ALA A 135 -9.13 15.99 -0.22
CA ALA A 135 -9.84 15.53 0.95
C ALA A 135 -11.34 15.79 0.73
N ALA A 136 -12.17 14.75 0.83
CA ALA A 136 -13.60 14.94 0.92
C ALA A 136 -13.85 15.94 2.07
N PRO A 137 -14.55 17.06 1.84
CA PRO A 137 -14.85 17.99 2.91
C PRO A 137 -15.87 17.30 3.82
N GLY A 138 -15.43 16.92 5.02
CA GLY A 138 -16.32 16.38 6.05
C GLY A 138 -15.86 15.07 6.69
N ARG A 139 -14.79 15.13 7.48
CA ARG A 139 -14.76 14.38 8.74
C ARG A 139 -14.37 15.36 9.84
N SER A 140 -15.35 15.66 10.68
CA SER A 140 -15.23 16.54 11.83
C SER A 140 -14.09 16.09 12.73
N ASN A 141 -13.32 17.05 13.22
CA ASN A 141 -12.40 16.88 14.32
C ASN A 141 -13.16 16.30 15.52
N CYS A 142 -12.93 15.02 15.85
CA CYS A 142 -13.24 14.51 17.18
C CYS A 142 -12.17 15.03 18.15
N GLY A 143 -12.19 16.34 18.39
CA GLY A 143 -11.65 16.92 19.60
C GLY A 143 -12.74 16.82 20.66
N LEU A 144 -12.57 15.90 21.61
CA LEU A 144 -13.34 15.91 22.85
C LEU A 144 -13.19 17.29 23.52
N PRO A 145 -14.29 17.98 23.89
CA PRO A 145 -14.18 19.18 24.71
C PRO A 145 -13.73 18.79 26.12
N VAL A 146 -12.58 19.31 26.55
CA VAL A 146 -12.19 19.37 27.96
C VAL A 146 -12.94 20.56 28.58
N PRO A 147 -13.78 20.38 29.62
CA PRO A 147 -14.37 21.50 30.33
C PRO A 147 -13.38 22.04 31.38
N GLU A 148 -12.83 23.22 31.14
CA GLU A 148 -12.10 24.01 32.14
C GLU A 148 -13.08 24.83 32.99
N GLY A 149 -13.24 24.42 34.25
CA GLY A 149 -13.33 25.23 35.49
C GLY A 149 -14.27 26.45 35.61
N GLY A 150 -15.07 26.45 36.69
CA GLY A 150 -15.62 27.69 37.26
C GLY A 150 -16.59 27.48 38.43
N LEU A 151 -16.08 27.43 39.65
CA LEU A 151 -16.82 27.70 40.90
C LEU A 151 -17.33 29.16 40.90
N GLN A 152 -18.56 29.42 41.37
CA GLN A 152 -18.91 30.33 42.49
C GLN A 152 -20.45 30.61 42.56
N GLU A 153 -21.04 30.24 43.70
CA GLU A 153 -22.16 30.82 44.49
C GLU A 153 -23.50 31.28 43.85
N ARG A 154 -24.59 30.64 44.31
CA ARG A 154 -25.57 31.21 45.25
C ARG A 154 -26.34 30.11 45.98
#